data_AF-A0A2N7WQL4-F1
#
_entry.id   AF-A0A2N7WQL4-F1
#
_cell.length_a   1.000
_cell.length_b   1.000
_cell.length_c   1.000
_cell.angle_alpha   90.00
_cell.angle_beta   90.00
_cell.angle_gamma   90.00
#
_symmetry.space_group_name_H-M   'P 1'
#
loop_
_entity.id
_entity.type
_entity.pdbx_description
1 polymer ?
#
loop_
_entity_poly.entity_id
_entity_poly.type
_entity_poly.pdbx_seq_one_letter_code
_entity_poly.pdbx_strand_id
1 'polypeptide(L)'
;MTLQISRFPAYLRAAMLGAAFVAAPLAASAQTMPAAGGANGPHDASKPADDMRAASAATSASDFDARQKVLDTHGAQNQYEYGVAVHNCYDRFFVNACIGRARDKMRETQARIHAEQLQLDDERRAAHAQARDEREALKAASDAAEASQRAATDARNAESYAEKQRQHELDVARRNAEAPQRAANQAAYDQKQSDYQRKLEQARQQAAQDAKERAERARRFAEKQADAAQHKADVEARQKQAEQKAQEKQQEQLQQQEQQKSLRKEQQEAD
;
A
#
# COMPACT_ATOMS: atom_id res chain seq x y z
N MET A 1 16.84 -5.39 47.75
CA MET A 1 17.80 -5.84 46.71
C MET A 1 17.06 -5.96 45.40
N THR A 2 17.43 -5.07 44.48
CA THR A 2 16.92 -4.86 43.13
C THR A 2 17.58 -5.81 42.12
N LEU A 3 16.98 -5.87 40.91
CA LEU A 3 17.46 -6.45 39.64
C LEU A 3 17.03 -7.93 39.44
N GLN A 4 16.50 -8.40 38.30
CA GLN A 4 16.59 -7.88 36.94
C GLN A 4 15.65 -8.62 35.94
N ILE A 5 15.35 -7.92 34.84
CA ILE A 5 15.15 -8.36 33.44
C ILE A 5 13.80 -8.98 33.05
N SER A 6 12.99 -8.10 32.47
CA SER A 6 11.97 -8.28 31.43
C SER A 6 12.50 -8.86 30.12
N ARG A 7 11.75 -9.77 29.49
CA ARG A 7 11.87 -10.14 28.07
C ARG A 7 10.52 -9.93 27.37
N PHE A 8 10.48 -8.98 26.43
CA PHE A 8 9.49 -8.88 25.35
C PHE A 8 10.16 -9.27 24.02
N PRO A 9 9.39 -9.83 23.08
CA PRO A 9 9.23 -9.17 21.77
C PRO A 9 7.74 -9.20 21.33
N ALA A 10 7.14 -8.10 20.84
CA ALA A 10 7.10 -7.67 19.43
C ALA A 10 6.94 -8.87 18.48
N TYR A 11 5.86 -9.04 17.69
CA TYR A 11 5.43 -8.16 16.61
C TYR A 11 3.93 -8.32 16.30
N LEU A 12 3.26 -7.18 16.16
CA LEU A 12 2.09 -7.00 15.29
C LEU A 12 2.57 -6.87 13.84
N ARG A 13 1.86 -7.49 12.88
CA ARG A 13 1.35 -6.77 11.69
C ARG A 13 0.33 -7.59 10.89
N ALA A 14 -0.82 -6.95 10.69
CA ALA A 14 -1.90 -7.32 9.79
C ALA A 14 -1.62 -6.88 8.35
N ALA A 15 -2.28 -7.49 7.36
CA ALA A 15 -2.88 -6.79 6.22
C ALA A 15 -3.79 -7.73 5.38
N MET A 16 -5.03 -7.28 5.20
CA MET A 16 -5.96 -7.68 4.14
C MET A 16 -5.60 -7.05 2.79
N LEU A 17 -6.07 -7.64 1.69
CA LEU A 17 -6.65 -7.04 0.45
C LEU A 17 -6.81 -8.19 -0.58
N GLY A 18 -7.89 -8.36 -1.33
CA GLY A 18 -8.91 -7.42 -1.81
C GLY A 18 -8.80 -7.30 -3.34
N ALA A 19 -9.81 -7.82 -4.05
CA ALA A 19 -9.93 -8.05 -5.50
C ALA A 19 -9.61 -6.89 -6.47
N ALA A 20 -9.28 -7.21 -7.73
CA ALA A 20 -9.71 -6.43 -8.90
C ALA A 20 -9.69 -7.26 -10.21
N PHE A 21 -10.89 -7.44 -10.78
CA PHE A 21 -11.17 -7.72 -12.19
C PHE A 21 -10.86 -6.45 -13.02
N VAL A 22 -10.16 -6.57 -14.15
CA VAL A 22 -10.28 -5.62 -15.29
C VAL A 22 -10.14 -6.40 -16.60
N ALA A 23 -11.12 -6.21 -17.47
CA ALA A 23 -11.20 -6.73 -18.83
C ALA A 23 -10.92 -5.63 -19.87
N ALA A 24 -10.62 -6.07 -21.10
CA ALA A 24 -10.67 -5.38 -22.41
C ALA A 24 -9.38 -4.64 -22.89
N PRO A 25 -9.20 -4.43 -24.21
CA PRO A 25 -9.45 -5.29 -25.38
C PRO A 25 -8.31 -5.29 -26.44
N LEU A 26 -8.48 -6.06 -27.53
CA LEU A 26 -7.69 -6.04 -28.77
C LEU A 26 -7.54 -4.64 -29.39
N ALA A 27 -6.34 -4.30 -29.88
CA ALA A 27 -6.14 -3.61 -31.16
C ALA A 27 -4.67 -3.58 -31.63
N ALA A 28 -4.51 -3.88 -32.92
CA ALA A 28 -3.57 -3.30 -33.87
C ALA A 28 -2.06 -3.53 -33.70
N SER A 29 -1.60 -4.49 -34.50
CA SER A 29 -0.29 -4.54 -35.15
C SER A 29 0.14 -3.20 -35.77
N ALA A 30 1.33 -2.73 -35.41
CA ALA A 30 2.13 -1.80 -36.21
C ALA A 30 3.60 -2.23 -36.14
N GLN A 31 4.11 -2.62 -37.30
CA GLN A 31 5.51 -2.94 -37.54
C GLN A 31 6.36 -1.69 -37.32
N THR A 32 7.38 -1.78 -36.47
CA THR A 32 8.54 -0.86 -36.52
C THR A 32 9.80 -1.70 -36.64
N MET A 33 10.51 -1.45 -37.74
CA MET A 33 11.78 -2.10 -38.10
C MET A 33 12.88 -1.75 -37.09
N PRO A 34 13.93 -2.60 -36.97
CA PRO A 34 14.99 -2.42 -36.00
C PRO A 34 15.95 -1.32 -36.43
N ALA A 35 16.06 -0.26 -35.63
CA ALA A 35 17.18 0.67 -35.75
C ALA A 35 18.37 0.10 -34.97
N ALA A 36 19.37 -0.35 -35.74
CA ALA A 36 20.71 -0.58 -35.24
C ALA A 36 21.26 0.73 -34.63
N GLY A 37 21.51 0.71 -33.32
CA GLY A 37 22.18 1.78 -32.59
C GLY A 37 22.99 1.12 -31.49
N GLY A 38 24.28 0.98 -31.74
CA GLY A 38 25.21 0.27 -30.86
C GLY A 38 25.30 0.89 -29.47
N ALA A 39 25.26 0.01 -28.48
CA ALA A 39 25.93 0.21 -27.20
C ALA A 39 26.51 -1.15 -26.79
N ASN A 40 27.52 -1.59 -27.53
CA ASN A 40 28.49 -2.56 -27.02
C ASN A 40 29.18 -1.86 -25.84
N GLY A 41 28.70 -2.17 -24.63
CA GLY A 41 29.41 -1.89 -23.40
C GLY A 41 30.80 -2.56 -23.45
N PRO A 42 31.80 -1.96 -22.79
CA PRO A 42 33.18 -2.38 -22.92
C PRO A 42 33.35 -3.84 -22.51
N HIS A 43 33.93 -4.60 -23.43
CA HIS A 43 34.60 -5.88 -23.28
C HIS A 43 34.77 -6.35 -21.83
N ASP A 44 33.94 -7.32 -21.45
CA ASP A 44 34.28 -8.30 -20.43
C ASP A 44 35.39 -9.20 -21.02
N ALA A 45 36.62 -8.67 -21.03
CA ALA A 45 37.82 -9.36 -21.46
C ALA A 45 38.41 -10.25 -20.35
N SER A 46 37.71 -10.39 -19.22
CA SER A 46 38.14 -11.18 -18.06
C SER A 46 37.46 -12.55 -17.99
N LYS A 47 36.23 -12.68 -18.54
CA LYS A 47 35.52 -13.96 -18.63
C LYS A 47 36.32 -15.17 -19.17
N PRO A 48 37.08 -15.10 -20.27
CA PRO A 48 37.73 -16.30 -20.79
C PRO A 48 38.83 -16.83 -19.86
N ALA A 49 39.47 -15.96 -19.06
CA ALA A 49 40.53 -16.35 -18.13
C ALA A 49 39.95 -16.97 -16.84
N ASP A 50 38.85 -16.41 -16.32
CA ASP A 50 38.15 -16.96 -15.16
C ASP A 50 37.46 -18.28 -15.48
N ASP A 51 36.87 -18.41 -16.68
CA ASP A 51 36.25 -19.65 -17.15
C ASP A 51 37.31 -20.76 -17.40
N MET A 52 38.47 -20.43 -17.98
CA MET A 52 39.57 -21.39 -18.14
C MET A 52 40.18 -21.82 -16.80
N ARG A 53 40.23 -20.93 -15.79
CA ARG A 53 40.77 -21.23 -14.46
C ARG A 53 39.78 -22.01 -13.59
N ALA A 54 38.48 -21.77 -13.76
CA ALA A 54 37.44 -22.62 -13.18
C ALA A 54 37.47 -24.03 -13.79
N ALA A 55 37.67 -24.13 -15.11
CA ALA A 55 37.81 -25.41 -15.78
C ALA A 55 39.07 -26.17 -15.36
N SER A 56 40.22 -25.50 -15.19
CA SER A 56 41.45 -26.15 -14.72
C SER A 56 41.35 -26.61 -13.27
N ALA A 57 40.73 -25.82 -12.38
CA ALA A 57 40.47 -26.21 -11.00
C ALA A 57 39.51 -27.40 -10.91
N ALA A 58 38.50 -27.47 -11.79
CA ALA A 58 37.59 -28.60 -11.88
C ALA A 58 38.29 -29.88 -12.37
N THR A 59 39.19 -29.76 -13.35
CA THR A 59 40.02 -30.88 -13.82
C THR A 59 40.91 -31.42 -12.71
N SER A 60 41.64 -30.55 -12.00
CA SER A 60 42.49 -30.97 -10.87
C SER A 60 41.69 -31.63 -9.75
N ALA A 61 40.49 -31.13 -9.43
CA ALA A 61 39.60 -31.76 -8.45
C ALA A 61 39.19 -33.19 -8.91
N SER A 62 38.83 -33.35 -10.18
CA SER A 62 38.47 -34.66 -10.73
C SER A 62 39.64 -35.65 -10.76
N ASP A 63 40.87 -35.17 -10.95
CA ASP A 63 42.08 -35.99 -10.93
C ASP A 63 42.37 -36.51 -9.51
N PHE A 64 42.21 -35.67 -8.48
CA PHE A 64 42.34 -36.11 -7.09
C PHE A 64 41.28 -37.15 -6.71
N ASP A 65 40.02 -36.93 -7.12
CA ASP A 65 38.93 -37.87 -6.86
C ASP A 65 39.16 -39.23 -7.56
N ALA A 66 39.72 -39.21 -8.79
CA ALA A 66 40.06 -40.43 -9.51
C ALA A 66 41.17 -41.22 -8.80
N ARG A 67 42.23 -40.55 -8.35
CA ARG A 67 43.33 -41.18 -7.59
C ARG A 67 42.85 -41.74 -6.25
N GLN A 68 41.98 -41.02 -5.55
CA GLN A 68 41.39 -41.51 -4.30
C GLN A 68 40.61 -42.81 -4.50
N LYS A 69 39.78 -42.89 -5.55
CA LYS A 69 39.01 -44.12 -5.87
C LYS A 69 39.90 -45.31 -6.17
N VAL A 70 41.05 -45.09 -6.81
CA VAL A 70 42.05 -46.14 -7.06
C VAL A 70 42.60 -46.65 -5.72
N LEU A 71 42.97 -45.75 -4.81
CA LEU A 71 43.45 -46.12 -3.46
C LEU A 71 42.39 -46.88 -2.65
N ASP A 72 41.12 -46.45 -2.72
CA ASP A 72 40.01 -47.13 -2.05
C ASP A 72 39.79 -48.54 -2.62
N THR A 73 39.91 -48.68 -3.95
CA THR A 73 39.82 -49.98 -4.63
C THR A 73 40.96 -50.91 -4.22
N HIS A 74 42.20 -50.40 -4.14
CA HIS A 74 43.34 -51.16 -3.63
C HIS A 74 43.15 -51.59 -2.18
N GLY A 75 42.57 -50.72 -1.35
CA GLY A 75 42.20 -51.04 0.02
C GLY A 75 41.20 -52.18 0.11
N ALA A 76 40.13 -52.14 -0.69
CA ALA A 76 39.12 -53.18 -0.75
C ALA A 76 39.69 -54.52 -1.26
N GLN A 77 40.52 -54.48 -2.31
CA GLN A 77 41.19 -55.66 -2.84
C GLN A 77 42.11 -56.32 -1.80
N ASN A 78 42.93 -55.53 -1.10
CA ASN A 78 43.82 -56.04 -0.06
C ASN A 78 43.04 -56.70 1.09
N GLN A 79 41.91 -56.13 1.49
CA GLN A 79 41.04 -56.73 2.51
C GLN A 79 40.43 -58.05 2.05
N TYR A 80 39.96 -58.11 0.80
CA TYR A 80 39.44 -59.34 0.20
C TYR A 80 40.51 -60.44 0.12
N GLU A 81 41.69 -60.12 -0.41
CA GLU A 81 42.82 -61.05 -0.51
C GLU A 81 43.25 -61.59 0.86
N TYR A 82 43.30 -60.72 1.87
CA TYR A 82 43.57 -61.13 3.24
C TYR A 82 42.50 -62.10 3.76
N GLY A 83 41.22 -61.82 3.55
CA GLY A 83 40.12 -62.70 3.95
C GLY A 83 40.22 -64.08 3.31
N VAL A 84 40.45 -64.14 1.99
CA VAL A 84 40.67 -65.39 1.25
C VAL A 84 41.90 -66.13 1.76
N ALA A 85 43.02 -65.43 1.99
CA ALA A 85 44.24 -66.03 2.52
C ALA A 85 44.04 -66.62 3.91
N VAL A 86 43.29 -65.96 4.78
CA VAL A 86 42.93 -66.46 6.11
C VAL A 86 42.07 -67.72 5.99
N HIS A 87 41.06 -67.74 5.13
CA HIS A 87 40.25 -68.94 4.90
C HIS A 87 41.11 -70.12 4.43
N ASN A 88 41.97 -69.91 3.44
CA ASN A 88 42.89 -70.94 2.93
C ASN A 88 43.92 -71.40 3.97
N CYS A 89 44.23 -70.59 4.99
CA CYS A 89 45.16 -70.97 6.04
C CYS A 89 44.59 -72.03 7.00
N TYR A 90 43.26 -72.12 7.15
CA TYR A 90 42.62 -73.11 8.03
C TYR A 90 42.75 -74.54 7.51
N ASP A 91 42.98 -74.72 6.20
CA ASP A 91 43.20 -76.04 5.59
C ASP A 91 44.67 -76.52 5.70
N ARG A 92 45.54 -75.76 6.38
CA ARG A 92 46.99 -76.07 6.50
C ARG A 92 47.37 -76.51 7.90
N PHE A 93 48.33 -77.43 8.00
CA PHE A 93 48.85 -77.94 9.29
C PHE A 93 49.41 -76.86 10.23
N PHE A 94 49.98 -75.76 9.71
CA PHE A 94 50.55 -74.67 10.52
C PHE A 94 49.72 -73.37 10.37
N VAL A 95 48.46 -73.40 10.81
CA VAL A 95 47.49 -72.29 10.68
C VAL A 95 48.04 -70.98 11.23
N ASN A 96 48.59 -70.97 12.46
CA ASN A 96 49.07 -69.74 13.11
C ASN A 96 50.21 -69.05 12.33
N ALA A 97 51.16 -69.82 11.81
CA ALA A 97 52.26 -69.29 11.00
C ALA A 97 51.79 -68.87 9.59
N CYS A 98 50.73 -69.48 9.06
CA CYS A 98 50.10 -69.07 7.81
C CYS A 98 49.38 -67.72 7.98
N ILE A 99 48.55 -67.58 9.01
CA ILE A 99 47.82 -66.34 9.32
C ILE A 99 48.79 -65.19 9.61
N GLY A 100 49.89 -65.44 10.33
CA GLY A 100 50.94 -64.45 10.56
C GLY A 100 51.47 -63.85 9.25
N ARG A 101 51.88 -64.72 8.32
CA ARG A 101 52.35 -64.29 6.98
C ARG A 101 51.29 -63.55 6.16
N ALA A 102 50.02 -63.97 6.24
CA ALA A 102 48.93 -63.26 5.59
C ALA A 102 48.73 -61.85 6.16
N ARG A 103 48.86 -61.70 7.49
CA ARG A 103 48.75 -60.42 8.18
C ARG A 103 49.91 -59.49 7.85
N ASP A 104 51.12 -60.03 7.74
CA ASP A 104 52.31 -59.23 7.38
C ASP A 104 52.18 -58.67 5.95
N LYS A 105 51.73 -59.49 5.00
CA LYS A 105 51.41 -59.02 3.64
C LYS A 105 50.35 -57.93 3.63
N MET A 106 49.27 -58.12 4.39
CA MET A 106 48.20 -57.13 4.50
C MET A 106 48.71 -55.80 5.06
N ARG A 107 49.53 -55.84 6.12
CA ARG A 107 50.16 -54.65 6.73
C ARG A 107 51.10 -53.94 5.77
N GLU A 108 51.90 -54.68 5.01
CA GLU A 108 52.80 -54.10 4.01
C GLU A 108 52.02 -53.35 2.91
N THR A 109 50.97 -53.96 2.37
CA THR A 109 50.11 -53.30 1.37
C THR A 109 49.37 -52.09 1.97
N GLN A 110 48.86 -52.19 3.21
CA GLN A 110 48.23 -51.05 3.89
C GLN A 110 49.22 -49.90 4.12
N ALA A 111 50.46 -50.18 4.50
CA ALA A 111 51.48 -49.16 4.67
C ALA A 111 51.77 -48.40 3.37
N ARG A 112 51.78 -49.11 2.23
CA ARG A 112 51.93 -48.48 0.90
C ARG A 112 50.73 -47.60 0.56
N ILE A 113 49.50 -48.10 0.73
CA ILE A 113 48.27 -47.34 0.48
C ILE A 113 48.24 -46.06 1.34
N HIS A 114 48.57 -46.16 2.63
CA HIS A 114 48.60 -45.00 3.51
C HIS A 114 49.69 -43.99 3.12
N ALA A 115 50.85 -44.46 2.64
CA ALA A 115 51.89 -43.56 2.14
C ALA A 115 51.40 -42.78 0.90
N GLU A 116 50.71 -43.44 -0.03
CA GLU A 116 50.13 -42.80 -1.21
C GLU A 116 48.99 -41.83 -0.86
N GLN A 117 48.13 -42.17 0.11
CA GLN A 117 47.09 -41.27 0.63
C GLN A 117 47.69 -39.99 1.22
N LEU A 118 48.76 -40.10 2.01
CA LEU A 118 49.41 -38.94 2.60
C LEU A 118 49.99 -38.01 1.52
N GLN A 119 50.59 -38.57 0.47
CA GLN A 119 51.07 -37.77 -0.66
C GLN A 119 49.91 -37.04 -1.37
N LEU A 120 48.79 -37.73 -1.61
CA LEU A 120 47.60 -37.13 -2.22
C LEU A 120 47.05 -35.96 -1.38
N ASP A 121 46.99 -36.14 -0.05
CA ASP A 121 46.51 -35.12 0.88
C ASP A 121 47.45 -33.91 0.96
N ASP A 122 48.77 -34.14 0.90
CA ASP A 122 49.77 -33.07 0.86
C ASP A 122 49.66 -32.26 -0.45
N GLU A 123 49.51 -32.93 -1.59
CA GLU A 123 49.25 -32.29 -2.89
C GLU A 123 47.96 -31.45 -2.85
N ARG A 124 46.87 -32.01 -2.31
CA ARG A 124 45.59 -31.32 -2.17
C ARG A 124 45.70 -30.09 -1.28
N ARG A 125 46.43 -30.20 -0.16
CA ARG A 125 46.66 -29.07 0.75
C ARG A 125 47.47 -27.97 0.07
N ALA A 126 48.51 -28.32 -0.67
CA ALA A 126 49.32 -27.38 -1.44
C ALA A 126 48.50 -26.66 -2.51
N ALA A 127 47.69 -27.40 -3.28
CA ALA A 127 46.80 -26.83 -4.30
C ALA A 127 45.78 -25.85 -3.70
N HIS A 128 45.17 -26.20 -2.56
CA HIS A 128 44.27 -25.29 -1.86
C HIS A 128 44.97 -24.04 -1.31
N ALA A 129 46.23 -24.15 -0.88
CA ALA A 129 47.01 -23.00 -0.45
C ALA A 129 47.27 -22.04 -1.62
N GLN A 130 47.76 -22.55 -2.75
CA GLN A 130 47.95 -21.77 -3.98
C GLN A 130 46.67 -21.09 -4.44
N ALA A 131 45.54 -21.81 -4.44
CA ALA A 131 44.26 -21.23 -4.83
C ALA A 131 43.81 -20.07 -3.91
N ARG A 132 44.14 -20.10 -2.61
CA ARG A 132 43.88 -18.96 -1.72
C ARG A 132 44.78 -17.78 -2.06
N ASP A 133 46.08 -18.02 -2.19
CA ASP A 133 47.07 -16.98 -2.47
C ASP A 133 46.74 -16.27 -3.80
N GLU A 134 46.36 -17.02 -4.83
CA GLU A 134 45.96 -16.43 -6.10
C GLU A 134 44.64 -15.64 -6.01
N ARG A 135 43.66 -16.08 -5.20
CA ARG A 135 42.41 -15.34 -4.99
C ARG A 135 42.66 -14.04 -4.22
N GLU A 136 43.52 -14.08 -3.22
CA GLU A 136 43.94 -12.90 -2.47
C GLU A 136 44.72 -11.93 -3.35
N ALA A 137 45.61 -12.44 -4.21
CA ALA A 137 46.33 -11.61 -5.19
C ALA A 137 45.38 -10.94 -6.19
N LEU A 138 44.40 -11.67 -6.72
CA LEU A 138 43.38 -11.09 -7.60
C LEU A 138 42.55 -10.03 -6.89
N LYS A 139 42.12 -10.29 -5.66
CA LYS A 139 41.36 -9.34 -4.85
C LYS A 139 42.18 -8.08 -4.55
N ALA A 140 43.44 -8.24 -4.17
CA ALA A 140 44.35 -7.12 -3.93
C ALA A 140 44.55 -6.29 -5.21
N ALA A 141 44.68 -6.94 -6.37
CA ALA A 141 44.79 -6.27 -7.66
C ALA A 141 43.51 -5.49 -8.03
N SER A 142 42.32 -6.09 -7.84
CA SER A 142 41.05 -5.38 -8.08
C SER A 142 40.86 -4.23 -7.11
N ASP A 143 41.16 -4.43 -5.82
CA ASP A 143 41.07 -3.39 -4.79
C ASP A 143 42.00 -2.20 -5.11
N ALA A 144 43.22 -2.48 -5.59
CA ALA A 144 44.17 -1.45 -6.02
C ALA A 144 43.68 -0.70 -7.27
N ALA A 145 43.11 -1.42 -8.24
CA ALA A 145 42.53 -0.81 -9.45
C ALA A 145 41.34 0.11 -9.13
N GLU A 146 40.46 -0.31 -8.21
CA GLU A 146 39.26 0.44 -7.82
C GLU A 146 39.53 1.52 -6.76
N ALA A 147 40.72 1.55 -6.15
CA ALA A 147 41.03 2.46 -5.04
C ALA A 147 40.82 3.95 -5.40
N SER A 148 41.24 4.36 -6.60
CA SER A 148 41.08 5.74 -7.06
C SER A 148 39.62 6.11 -7.31
N GLN A 149 38.85 5.19 -7.89
CA GLN A 149 37.43 5.37 -8.12
C GLN A 149 36.65 5.43 -6.81
N ARG A 150 36.97 4.57 -5.84
CA ARG A 150 36.39 4.62 -4.49
C ARG A 150 36.67 5.96 -3.82
N ALA A 151 37.92 6.41 -3.82
CA ALA A 151 38.30 7.71 -3.27
C ALA A 151 37.57 8.88 -3.96
N ALA A 152 37.42 8.83 -5.29
CA ALA A 152 36.70 9.86 -6.04
C ALA A 152 35.18 9.87 -5.71
N THR A 153 34.57 8.69 -5.57
CA THR A 153 33.17 8.57 -5.15
C THR A 153 32.98 9.06 -3.72
N ASP A 154 33.88 8.71 -2.80
CA ASP A 154 33.82 9.16 -1.41
C ASP A 154 33.97 10.68 -1.31
N ALA A 155 34.87 11.29 -2.08
CA ALA A 155 35.02 12.74 -2.18
C ALA A 155 33.73 13.40 -2.70
N ARG A 156 33.14 12.90 -3.79
CA ARG A 156 31.86 13.41 -4.32
C ARG A 156 30.70 13.28 -3.32
N ASN A 157 30.66 12.17 -2.58
CA ASN A 157 29.65 11.95 -1.56
C ASN A 157 29.81 12.96 -0.41
N ALA A 158 31.04 13.20 0.04
CA ALA A 158 31.33 14.20 1.06
C ALA A 158 30.95 15.62 0.61
N GLU A 159 31.28 15.99 -0.63
CA GLU A 159 30.91 17.28 -1.22
C GLU A 159 29.38 17.45 -1.31
N SER A 160 28.67 16.44 -1.84
CA SER A 160 27.21 16.46 -1.94
C SER A 160 26.54 16.56 -0.56
N TYR A 161 27.07 15.85 0.44
CA TYR A 161 26.57 15.95 1.80
C TYR A 161 26.76 17.35 2.38
N ALA A 162 27.96 17.93 2.22
CA ALA A 162 28.25 19.29 2.68
C ALA A 162 27.37 20.34 1.98
N GLU A 163 27.12 20.18 0.68
CA GLU A 163 26.22 21.06 -0.07
C GLU A 163 24.78 20.98 0.44
N LYS A 164 24.26 19.76 0.66
CA LYS A 164 22.90 19.56 1.20
C LYS A 164 22.75 20.17 2.59
N GLN A 165 23.78 20.09 3.43
CA GLN A 165 23.76 20.75 4.74
C GLN A 165 23.64 22.27 4.60
N ARG A 166 24.43 22.90 3.72
CA ARG A 166 24.32 24.34 3.46
C ARG A 166 22.94 24.73 2.91
N GLN A 167 22.41 23.96 1.96
CA GLN A 167 21.07 24.21 1.41
C GLN A 167 20.00 24.08 2.49
N HIS A 168 20.10 23.09 3.37
CA HIS A 168 19.18 22.92 4.48
C HIS A 168 19.19 24.12 5.43
N GLU A 169 20.37 24.63 5.78
CA GLU A 169 20.52 25.83 6.61
C GLU A 169 19.87 27.06 5.96
N LEU A 170 20.08 27.26 4.65
CA LEU A 170 19.46 28.35 3.89
C LEU A 170 17.93 28.20 3.84
N ASP A 171 17.42 26.99 3.62
CA ASP A 171 15.98 26.72 3.59
C ASP A 171 15.33 26.93 4.96
N VAL A 172 16.01 26.55 6.04
CA VAL A 172 15.58 26.82 7.41
C VAL A 172 15.55 28.32 7.66
N ALA A 173 16.62 29.04 7.30
CA ALA A 173 16.68 30.50 7.45
C ALA A 173 15.55 31.19 6.66
N ARG A 174 15.32 30.77 5.41
CA ARG A 174 14.22 31.27 4.58
C ARG A 174 12.86 30.98 5.18
N ARG A 175 12.62 29.74 5.62
CA ARG A 175 11.34 29.36 6.24
C ARG A 175 11.08 30.15 7.51
N ASN A 176 12.11 30.43 8.31
CA ASN A 176 12.00 31.25 9.51
C ASN A 176 11.72 32.72 9.18
N ALA A 177 12.39 33.27 8.17
CA ALA A 177 12.13 34.64 7.69
C ALA A 177 10.69 34.81 7.15
N GLU A 178 10.17 33.80 6.45
CA GLU A 178 8.80 33.81 5.90
C GLU A 178 7.72 33.43 6.94
N ALA A 179 8.09 32.89 8.11
CA ALA A 179 7.15 32.45 9.14
C ALA A 179 6.13 33.52 9.58
N PRO A 180 6.51 34.78 9.88
CA PRO A 180 5.55 35.82 10.25
C PRO A 180 4.58 36.14 9.12
N GLN A 181 5.05 36.17 7.87
CA GLN A 181 4.19 36.41 6.71
C GLN A 181 3.21 35.25 6.49
N ARG A 182 3.65 33.99 6.67
CA ARG A 182 2.74 32.83 6.62
C ARG A 182 1.69 32.89 7.72
N ALA A 183 2.07 33.28 8.94
CA ALA A 183 1.11 33.46 10.04
C ALA A 183 0.10 34.57 9.74
N ALA A 184 0.54 35.72 9.19
CA ALA A 184 -0.35 36.80 8.78
C ALA A 184 -1.31 36.38 7.65
N ASN A 185 -0.81 35.64 6.65
CA ASN A 185 -1.63 35.12 5.56
C ASN A 185 -2.68 34.13 6.07
N GLN A 186 -2.31 33.26 7.01
CA GLN A 186 -3.24 32.32 7.65
C GLN A 186 -4.33 33.07 8.42
N ALA A 187 -3.95 34.05 9.25
CA ALA A 187 -4.90 34.86 10.00
C ALA A 187 -5.87 35.62 9.07
N ALA A 188 -5.36 36.19 7.97
CA ALA A 188 -6.20 36.88 6.98
C ALA A 188 -7.16 35.92 6.26
N TYR A 189 -6.74 34.68 5.99
CA TYR A 189 -7.61 33.65 5.42
C TYR A 189 -8.72 33.25 6.39
N ASP A 190 -8.37 32.97 7.65
CA ASP A 190 -9.32 32.58 8.68
C ASP A 190 -10.35 33.70 8.96
N GLN A 191 -9.91 34.96 8.95
CA GLN A 191 -10.80 36.10 9.05
C GLN A 191 -11.80 36.13 7.89
N LYS A 192 -11.34 35.98 6.63
CA LYS A 192 -12.24 35.94 5.45
C LYS A 192 -13.25 34.80 5.55
N GLN A 193 -12.84 33.62 6.05
CA GLN A 193 -13.74 32.50 6.27
C GLN A 193 -14.82 32.84 7.30
N SER A 194 -14.43 33.42 8.44
CA SER A 194 -15.38 33.81 9.49
C SER A 194 -16.37 34.90 9.02
N ASP A 195 -15.89 35.87 8.22
CA ASP A 195 -16.73 36.93 7.67
C ASP A 195 -17.72 36.38 6.64
N TYR A 196 -17.28 35.43 5.81
CA TYR A 196 -18.16 34.75 4.86
C TYR A 196 -19.26 33.96 5.57
N GLN A 197 -18.91 33.19 6.61
CA GLN A 197 -19.88 32.46 7.43
C GLN A 197 -20.88 33.40 8.10
N ARG A 198 -20.42 34.53 8.64
CA ARG A 198 -21.30 35.55 9.25
C ARG A 198 -22.29 36.13 8.24
N LYS A 199 -21.82 36.42 7.02
CA LYS A 199 -22.70 36.91 5.93
C LYS A 199 -23.75 35.88 5.55
N LEU A 200 -23.39 34.60 5.48
CA LEU A 200 -24.35 33.52 5.21
C LEU A 200 -25.41 33.42 6.31
N GLU A 201 -25.00 33.50 7.58
CA GLU A 201 -25.91 33.45 8.70
C GLU A 201 -26.85 34.67 8.73
N GLN A 202 -26.32 35.87 8.50
CA GLN A 202 -27.13 37.08 8.35
C GLN A 202 -28.15 36.96 7.22
N ALA A 203 -27.75 36.43 6.06
CA ALA A 203 -28.66 36.21 4.94
C ALA A 203 -29.76 35.18 5.28
N ARG A 204 -29.44 34.12 6.02
CA ARG A 204 -30.43 33.14 6.50
C ARG A 204 -31.42 33.77 7.48
N GLN A 205 -30.93 34.58 8.41
CA GLN A 205 -31.78 35.27 9.38
C GLN A 205 -32.73 36.24 8.69
N GLN A 206 -32.22 37.03 7.74
CA GLN A 206 -33.05 37.92 6.92
C GLN A 206 -34.10 37.13 6.13
N ALA A 207 -33.70 36.07 5.42
CA ALA A 207 -34.65 35.23 4.68
C ALA A 207 -35.72 34.60 5.60
N ALA A 208 -35.37 34.22 6.82
CA ALA A 208 -36.31 33.70 7.81
C ALA A 208 -37.28 34.79 8.30
N GLN A 209 -36.81 36.03 8.50
CA GLN A 209 -37.68 37.16 8.85
C GLN A 209 -38.65 37.50 7.70
N ASP A 210 -38.14 37.60 6.47
CA ASP A 210 -38.97 37.86 5.29
C ASP A 210 -40.00 36.75 5.05
N ALA A 211 -39.64 35.49 5.35
CA ALA A 211 -40.58 34.37 5.29
C ALA A 211 -41.70 34.50 6.33
N LYS A 212 -41.38 34.92 7.57
CA LYS A 212 -42.38 35.20 8.61
C LYS A 212 -43.29 36.34 8.21
N GLU A 213 -42.72 37.44 7.72
CA GLU A 213 -43.51 38.60 7.30
C GLU A 213 -44.44 38.26 6.14
N ARG A 214 -43.97 37.50 5.15
CA ARG A 214 -44.83 37.00 4.06
C ARG A 214 -45.96 36.13 4.57
N ALA A 215 -45.69 35.24 5.54
CA ALA A 215 -46.73 34.41 6.14
C ALA A 215 -47.77 35.25 6.90
N GLU A 216 -47.36 36.27 7.66
CA GLU A 216 -48.27 37.17 8.35
C GLU A 216 -49.12 38.02 7.40
N ARG A 217 -48.50 38.58 6.34
CA ARG A 217 -49.23 39.32 5.30
C ARG A 217 -50.26 38.43 4.61
N ALA A 218 -49.89 37.18 4.30
CA ALA A 218 -50.81 36.21 3.72
C ALA A 218 -51.99 35.89 4.66
N ARG A 219 -51.73 35.72 5.97
CA ARG A 219 -52.80 35.52 6.98
C ARG A 219 -53.74 36.71 7.07
N ARG A 220 -53.21 37.93 7.20
CA ARG A 220 -54.02 39.16 7.23
C ARG A 220 -54.86 39.34 5.96
N PHE A 221 -54.32 38.96 4.81
CA PHE A 221 -55.06 39.00 3.56
C PHE A 221 -56.20 37.97 3.54
N ALA A 222 -55.96 36.75 4.01
CA ALA A 222 -57.00 35.73 4.13
C ALA A 222 -58.10 36.13 5.13
N GLU A 223 -57.73 36.70 6.28
CA GLU A 223 -58.67 37.26 7.27
C GLU A 223 -59.54 38.35 6.64
N LYS A 224 -58.95 39.33 5.94
CA LYS A 224 -59.71 40.36 5.22
C LYS A 224 -60.68 39.80 4.19
N GLN A 225 -60.31 38.73 3.48
CA GLN A 225 -61.22 38.07 2.55
C GLN A 225 -62.40 37.41 3.27
N ALA A 226 -62.14 36.74 4.40
CA ALA A 226 -63.18 36.13 5.21
C ALA A 226 -64.13 37.18 5.80
N ASP A 227 -63.59 38.27 6.36
CA ASP A 227 -64.36 39.38 6.92
C ASP A 227 -65.22 40.07 5.85
N ALA A 228 -64.66 40.30 4.66
CA ALA A 228 -65.41 40.87 3.54
C ALA A 228 -66.56 39.95 3.10
N ALA A 229 -66.35 38.63 3.09
CA ALA A 229 -67.41 37.66 2.78
C ALA A 229 -68.49 37.63 3.86
N GLN A 230 -68.12 37.68 5.15
CA GLN A 230 -69.06 37.77 6.27
C GLN A 230 -69.88 39.05 6.21
N HIS A 231 -69.23 40.21 6.00
CA HIS A 231 -69.92 41.48 5.91
C HIS A 231 -70.91 41.48 4.73
N LYS A 232 -70.54 40.92 3.58
CA LYS A 232 -71.45 40.77 2.44
C LYS A 232 -72.68 39.93 2.81
N ALA A 233 -72.47 38.78 3.46
CA ALA A 233 -73.57 37.91 3.91
C ALA A 233 -74.48 38.62 4.93
N ASP A 234 -73.93 39.38 5.86
CA ASP A 234 -74.69 40.15 6.85
C ASP A 234 -75.53 41.25 6.21
N VAL A 235 -74.99 41.95 5.20
CA VAL A 235 -75.73 42.98 4.45
C VAL A 235 -76.87 42.34 3.65
N GLU A 236 -76.61 41.23 2.95
CA GLU A 236 -77.64 40.48 2.22
C GLU A 236 -78.73 39.95 3.16
N ALA A 237 -78.37 39.47 4.36
CA ALA A 237 -79.33 39.04 5.37
C ALA A 237 -80.19 40.20 5.88
N ARG A 238 -79.58 41.36 6.16
CA ARG A 238 -80.31 42.58 6.55
C ARG A 238 -81.26 43.08 5.46
N GLN A 239 -80.83 43.01 4.19
CA GLN A 239 -81.69 43.35 3.05
C GLN A 239 -82.90 42.42 2.95
N LYS A 240 -82.70 41.10 3.01
CA LYS A 240 -83.79 40.12 3.01
C LYS A 240 -84.76 40.33 4.19
N GLN A 241 -84.24 40.59 5.38
CA GLN A 241 -85.08 40.91 6.55
C GLN A 241 -85.88 42.22 6.36
N ALA A 242 -85.29 43.24 5.74
CA ALA A 242 -85.99 44.48 5.45
C ALA A 242 -87.09 44.29 4.38
N GLU A 243 -86.82 43.50 3.33
CA GLU A 243 -87.80 43.12 2.30
C GLU A 243 -88.95 42.31 2.90
N GLN A 244 -88.65 41.31 3.74
CA GLN A 244 -89.66 40.54 4.47
C GLN A 244 -90.57 41.45 5.30
N LYS A 245 -89.98 42.33 6.13
CA LYS A 245 -90.76 43.31 6.91
C LYS A 245 -91.56 44.28 6.05
N ALA A 246 -91.08 44.64 4.85
CA ALA A 246 -91.82 45.48 3.92
C ALA A 246 -93.01 44.73 3.30
N GLN A 247 -92.84 43.45 2.94
CA GLN A 247 -93.91 42.58 2.46
C GLN A 247 -94.97 42.35 3.54
N GLU A 248 -94.56 42.08 4.78
CA GLU A 248 -95.46 41.97 5.94
C GLU A 248 -96.31 43.24 6.09
N LYS A 249 -95.69 44.43 6.09
CA LYS A 249 -96.42 45.71 6.15
C LYS A 249 -97.37 45.93 4.97
N GLN A 250 -97.00 45.51 3.75
CA GLN A 250 -97.90 45.58 2.59
C GLN A 250 -99.10 44.65 2.75
N GLN A 251 -98.90 43.43 3.27
CA GLN A 251 -100.00 42.52 3.58
C GLN A 251 -100.92 43.08 4.66
N GLU A 252 -100.36 43.67 5.73
CA GLU A 252 -101.14 44.34 6.77
C GLU A 252 -101.97 45.51 6.21
N GLN A 253 -101.39 46.33 5.32
CA GLN A 253 -102.12 47.43 4.68
C GLN A 253 -103.24 46.95 3.75
N LEU A 254 -103.02 45.87 3.00
CA LEU A 254 -104.06 45.24 2.19
C LEU A 254 -105.19 44.71 3.06
N GLN A 255 -104.88 44.02 4.17
CA GLN A 255 -105.88 43.55 5.13
C GLN A 255 -106.66 44.71 5.75
N GLN A 256 -106.00 45.82 6.12
CA GLN A 256 -106.69 47.02 6.61
C GLN A 256 -107.60 47.65 5.54
N GLN A 257 -107.17 47.70 4.27
CA GLN A 257 -108.05 48.17 3.18
C GLN A 257 -109.25 47.24 2.97
N GLU A 258 -109.08 45.92 3.08
CA GLU A 258 -110.19 44.97 2.99
C GLU A 258 -111.16 45.10 4.17
N GLN A 259 -110.65 45.32 5.38
CA GLN A 259 -111.47 45.65 6.56
C GLN A 259 -112.24 46.97 6.36
N GLN A 260 -111.60 48.03 5.85
CA GLN A 260 -112.30 49.28 5.55
C GLN A 260 -113.33 49.13 4.43
N LYS A 261 -113.06 48.31 3.41
CA LYS A 261 -114.02 48.01 2.34
C LYS A 261 -115.22 47.20 2.84
N SER A 262 -115.00 46.22 3.72
CA SER A 262 -116.10 45.46 4.34
C SER A 262 -116.95 46.35 5.25
N LEU A 263 -116.32 47.19 6.09
CA LEU A 263 -117.02 48.20 6.89
C LEU A 263 -117.81 49.21 6.02
N ARG A 264 -117.25 49.66 4.88
CA ARG A 264 -117.97 50.52 3.93
C ARG A 264 -119.13 49.82 3.24
N LYS A 265 -119.00 48.52 2.94
CA LYS A 265 -120.10 47.72 2.38
C LYS A 265 -121.21 47.51 3.41
N GLU A 266 -120.87 47.21 4.67
CA GLU A 266 -121.84 47.17 5.76
C GLU A 266 -122.54 48.52 5.97
N GLN A 267 -121.84 49.65 5.79
CA GLN A 267 -122.48 50.97 5.81
C GLN A 267 -123.37 51.24 4.59
N GLN A 268 -123.07 50.66 3.42
CA GLN A 268 -123.91 50.77 2.21
C GLN A 268 -125.11 49.82 2.21
N GLU A 269 -125.11 48.78 3.06
CA GLU A 269 -126.24 47.86 3.26
C GLU A 269 -127.16 48.31 4.41
N ALA A 270 -126.79 49.38 5.13
CA ALA A 270 -127.55 49.95 6.25
C ALA A 270 -128.35 51.23 5.89
N ASP A 271 -128.27 51.69 4.63
CA ASP A 271 -129.07 52.78 4.05
C ASP A 271 -130.06 52.23 3.01
#